data_AF-A0A928ILU6-F1
#
_entry.id   AF-A0A928ILU6-F1
#
_cell.length_a   1.000
_cell.length_b   1.000
_cell.length_c   1.000
_cell.angle_alpha   90.00
_cell.angle_beta   90.00
_cell.angle_gamma   90.00
#
_symmetry.space_group_name_H-M   'P 1'
#
loop_
_entity.id
_entity.type
_entity.pdbx_description
1 polymer ?
#
loop_
_entity_poly.entity_id
_entity_poly.type
_entity_poly.pdbx_seq_one_letter_code
_entity_poly.pdbx_strand_id
1 'polypeptide(L)'
;MAKNYSWEIEEQVLNIETEKEETVIHKVSLLCSNLSGKAIITIDGTEFDISTKPFGLKGTNQVFRLGEMAAIIDFPKKGEPDIVIDGRYVRSGNPYGA
;
A
#
# COMPACT_ATOMS: atom_id res chain seq x y z
N MET A 1 1.42 -6.03 -19.68
CA MET A 1 1.24 -4.66 -19.18
C MET A 1 1.32 -4.70 -17.65
N ALA A 2 2.15 -3.85 -17.04
CA ALA A 2 2.19 -3.73 -15.59
C ALA A 2 1.00 -2.88 -15.11
N LYS A 3 0.46 -3.19 -13.94
CA LYS A 3 -0.59 -2.41 -13.29
C LYS A 3 0.02 -1.59 -12.17
N ASN A 4 -0.46 -0.36 -12.03
CA ASN A 4 -0.05 0.54 -10.96
C ASN A 4 -1.26 0.88 -10.10
N TYR A 5 -1.06 0.86 -8.79
CA TYR A 5 -2.05 1.26 -7.80
C TYR A 5 -1.41 2.31 -6.89
N SER A 6 -2.20 3.29 -6.45
CA SER A 6 -1.72 4.37 -5.58
C SER A 6 -2.72 4.67 -4.47
N TRP A 7 -2.21 5.07 -3.32
CA TRP A 7 -2.98 5.50 -2.16
C TRP A 7 -2.31 6.70 -1.50
N GLU A 8 -3.13 7.60 -0.97
CA GLU A 8 -2.72 8.60 0.02
C GLU A 8 -3.43 8.25 1.31
N ILE A 9 -2.66 8.06 2.38
CA ILE A 9 -3.15 7.54 3.66
C ILE A 9 -2.77 8.52 4.75
N GLU A 10 -3.77 8.97 5.50
CA GLU A 10 -3.60 9.87 6.63
C GLU A 10 -3.31 9.07 7.91
N GLU A 11 -2.21 9.39 8.59
CA GLU A 11 -1.87 8.93 9.93
C GLU A 11 -1.99 10.12 10.91
N GLN A 12 -2.70 9.93 12.02
CA GLN A 12 -2.69 10.90 13.11
C GLN A 12 -1.59 10.54 14.09
N VAL A 13 -0.62 11.43 14.23
CA VAL A 13 0.55 11.25 15.10
C VAL A 13 0.51 12.30 16.19
N LEU A 14 0.70 11.89 17.44
CA LEU A 14 0.83 12.81 18.55
C LEU A 14 2.26 13.35 18.58
N ASN A 15 2.41 14.66 18.37
CA ASN A 15 3.69 15.33 18.57
C ASN A 15 3.92 15.53 20.06
N ILE A 16 4.86 14.77 20.62
CA ILE A 16 5.15 14.74 22.07
C ILE A 16 5.71 16.08 22.57
N GLU A 17 6.37 16.87 21.70
CA GLU A 17 6.94 18.17 22.09
C GLU A 17 5.88 19.28 22.17
N THR A 18 4.85 19.20 21.33
CA THR A 18 3.81 20.24 21.23
C THR A 18 2.46 19.83 21.81
N GLU A 19 2.32 18.56 22.22
CA GLU A 19 1.09 17.93 22.70
C GLU A 19 -0.10 18.08 21.73
N LYS A 20 0.20 18.15 20.43
CA LYS A 20 -0.80 18.32 19.36
C LYS A 20 -0.83 17.12 18.43
N GLU A 21 -2.03 16.79 17.97
CA GLU A 21 -2.24 15.81 16.91
C GLU A 21 -1.89 16.46 15.57
N GLU A 22 -0.95 15.84 14.85
CA GLU A 22 -0.57 16.24 13.50
C GLU A 22 -1.00 15.13 12.53
N THR A 23 -1.52 15.54 11.37
CA THR A 23 -1.84 14.60 10.28
C THR A 23 -0.63 14.48 9.37
N VAL A 24 -0.08 13.27 9.28
CA VAL A 24 0.95 12.89 8.31
C VAL A 24 0.27 12.18 7.14
N ILE A 25 0.68 12.51 5.91
CA ILE A 25 0.15 11.86 4.70
C ILE A 25 1.23 10.96 4.13
N HIS A 26 0.95 9.66 4.10
CA HIS A 26 1.80 8.66 3.46
C HIS A 26 1.38 8.41 2.02
N LYS A 27 2.36 8.40 1.12
CA LYS A 27 2.15 8.07 -0.30
C LYS A 27 2.58 6.64 -0.54
N VAL A 28 1.63 5.79 -0.90
CA VAL A 28 1.87 4.38 -1.20
C VAL A 28 1.58 4.12 -2.66
N SER A 29 2.49 3.45 -3.36
CA SER A 29 2.23 2.92 -4.69
C SER A 29 2.65 1.47 -4.80
N LEU A 30 1.99 0.76 -5.71
CA LEU A 30 2.22 -0.65 -5.97
C LEU A 30 2.30 -0.88 -7.48
N LEU A 31 3.47 -1.29 -7.94
CA LEU A 31 3.72 -1.71 -9.31
C LEU A 31 3.65 -3.24 -9.37
N CYS A 32 2.65 -3.77 -10.07
CA CYS A 32 2.46 -5.21 -10.30
C CYS A 32 2.72 -5.56 -11.77
N SER A 33 3.80 -6.29 -12.05
CA SER A 33 4.14 -6.75 -13.40
C SER A 33 3.98 -8.26 -13.53
N ASN A 34 2.90 -8.68 -14.19
CA ASN A 34 2.65 -10.09 -14.50
C ASN A 34 3.72 -10.70 -15.42
N LEU A 35 4.40 -9.88 -16.23
CA LEU A 35 5.39 -10.35 -17.20
C LEU A 35 6.73 -10.71 -16.52
N SER A 36 7.13 -9.92 -15.53
CA SER A 36 8.37 -10.15 -14.77
C SER A 36 8.12 -10.92 -13.46
N GLY A 37 6.85 -11.16 -13.09
CA GLY A 37 6.48 -11.76 -11.81
C GLY A 37 6.86 -10.89 -10.62
N LYS A 38 7.03 -9.57 -10.84
CA LYS A 38 7.49 -8.64 -9.83
C LYS A 38 6.34 -7.79 -9.28
N ALA A 39 6.35 -7.59 -7.97
CA ALA A 39 5.57 -6.58 -7.29
C ALA A 39 6.50 -5.73 -6.41
N ILE A 40 6.47 -4.43 -6.66
CA ILE A 40 7.26 -3.44 -5.91
C ILE A 40 6.25 -2.51 -5.23
N ILE A 41 6.37 -2.39 -3.92
CA ILE A 41 5.66 -1.37 -3.15
C ILE A 41 6.61 -0.21 -2.90
N THR A 42 6.14 1.02 -3.09
CA THR A 42 6.87 2.24 -2.75
C THR A 42 6.10 2.98 -1.67
N ILE A 43 6.77 3.30 -0.56
CA ILE A 43 6.20 4.05 0.57
C ILE A 43 7.05 5.30 0.77
N ASP A 44 6.45 6.48 0.65
CA ASP A 44 7.13 7.78 0.81
C ASP A 44 8.44 7.90 0.00
N GLY A 45 8.43 7.31 -1.19
CA GLY A 45 9.59 7.27 -2.10
C GLY A 45 10.59 6.14 -1.85
N THR A 46 10.40 5.32 -0.82
CA THR A 46 11.25 4.15 -0.54
C THR A 46 10.65 2.89 -1.15
N GLU A 47 11.43 2.17 -1.97
CA GLU A 47 10.98 0.97 -2.67
C GLU A 47 11.29 -0.33 -1.92
N PHE A 48 10.34 -1.27 -1.94
CA PHE A 48 10.48 -2.61 -1.38
C PHE A 48 9.99 -3.65 -2.39
N ASP A 49 10.82 -4.67 -2.65
CA ASP A 49 10.42 -5.82 -3.46
C ASP A 49 9.61 -6.79 -2.58
N ILE A 50 8.32 -6.95 -2.89
CA ILE A 50 7.39 -7.84 -2.19
C ILE A 50 7.02 -9.06 -3.04
N SER A 51 7.80 -9.33 -4.09
CA SER A 51 7.55 -10.40 -5.03
C SER A 51 7.79 -11.76 -4.40
N THR A 52 6.77 -12.62 -4.42
CA THR A 52 6.91 -14.06 -4.18
C THR A 52 6.83 -14.80 -5.53
N LYS A 53 7.91 -15.44 -5.99
CA LYS A 53 7.89 -16.29 -7.23
C LYS A 53 6.85 -17.43 -7.14
N PRO A 54 6.37 -18.01 -8.26
CA PRO A 54 5.92 -17.42 -9.51
C PRO A 54 4.37 -17.46 -9.66
N PHE A 55 3.62 -17.94 -8.67
CA PHE A 55 2.17 -18.15 -8.77
C PHE A 55 1.37 -17.27 -7.82
N GLY A 56 1.46 -15.97 -8.06
CA GLY A 56 0.39 -15.01 -7.76
C GLY A 56 0.31 -14.56 -6.31
N LEU A 57 0.52 -13.26 -6.11
CA LEU A 57 0.13 -12.57 -4.87
C LEU A 57 -1.37 -12.70 -4.58
N LYS A 58 -2.18 -13.13 -5.56
CA LYS A 58 -3.61 -13.38 -5.38
C LYS A 58 -3.90 -14.39 -4.26
N GLY A 59 -4.77 -14.00 -3.35
CA GLY A 59 -5.12 -14.72 -2.14
C GLY A 59 -4.08 -14.59 -1.02
N THR A 60 -3.16 -13.63 -1.10
CA THR A 60 -2.14 -13.38 -0.06
C THR A 60 -2.28 -11.98 0.52
N ASN A 61 -1.77 -11.82 1.73
CA ASN A 61 -1.68 -10.54 2.41
C ASN A 61 -0.20 -10.23 2.68
N GLN A 62 0.19 -8.98 2.49
CA GLN A 62 1.53 -8.49 2.83
C GLN A 62 1.42 -7.41 3.90
N VAL A 63 2.14 -7.57 5.00
CA VAL A 63 2.13 -6.61 6.11
C VAL A 63 3.30 -5.64 5.94
N PHE A 64 3.02 -4.36 6.14
CA PHE A 64 4.01 -3.29 6.09
C PHE A 64 3.67 -2.22 7.12
N ARG A 65 4.54 -1.21 7.26
CA ARG A 65 4.34 -0.07 8.15
C ARG A 65 4.29 1.24 7.36
N LEU A 66 3.44 2.14 7.82
CA LEU A 66 3.33 3.53 7.41
C LEU A 66 3.64 4.37 8.64
N GLY A 67 4.88 4.86 8.76
CA GLY A 67 5.32 5.44 10.04
C GLY A 67 5.21 4.41 11.17
N GLU A 68 4.37 4.70 12.16
CA GLU A 68 4.09 3.80 13.29
C GLU A 68 2.86 2.89 13.05
N MET A 69 2.00 3.26 12.11
CA MET A 69 0.79 2.53 11.74
C MET A 69 1.09 1.24 10.97
N ALA A 70 0.47 0.14 11.40
CA ALA A 70 0.51 -1.13 10.69
C ALA A 70 -0.53 -1.15 9.56
N ALA A 71 -0.13 -1.61 8.39
CA ALA A 71 -1.00 -1.73 7.23
C ALA A 71 -0.82 -3.08 6.52
N ILE A 72 -1.85 -3.48 5.80
CA ILE A 72 -1.87 -4.75 5.05
C ILE A 72 -2.24 -4.45 3.60
N ILE A 73 -1.46 -4.94 2.63
CA ILE A 73 -1.95 -5.06 1.25
C ILE A 73 -2.64 -6.40 1.13
N ASP A 74 -3.95 -6.38 0.91
CA ASP A 74 -4.76 -7.54 0.54
C ASP A 74 -4.73 -7.67 -0.98
N PHE A 75 -4.24 -8.81 -1.47
CA PHE A 75 -4.32 -9.17 -2.86
C PHE A 75 -5.46 -10.19 -3.02
N PRO A 76 -6.70 -9.80 -3.32
CA PRO A 76 -7.81 -10.74 -3.34
C PRO A 76 -7.66 -11.75 -4.48
N LYS A 77 -8.28 -12.93 -4.33
CA LYS A 77 -8.30 -13.96 -5.39
C LYS A 77 -8.91 -13.43 -6.71
N LYS A 78 -9.82 -12.47 -6.60
CA LYS A 78 -10.48 -11.77 -7.71
C LYS A 78 -10.58 -10.29 -7.35
N GLY A 79 -10.31 -9.42 -8.33
CA GLY A 79 -10.35 -7.97 -8.13
C GLY A 79 -8.96 -7.35 -8.10
N GLU A 80 -8.90 -6.14 -7.54
CA GLU A 80 -7.71 -5.32 -7.42
C GLU A 80 -7.20 -5.37 -5.97
N PRO A 81 -5.89 -5.20 -5.75
CA PRO A 81 -5.35 -5.10 -4.40
C PRO A 81 -5.91 -3.87 -3.69
N ASP A 82 -6.12 -4.00 -2.38
CA ASP A 82 -6.55 -2.92 -1.50
C ASP A 82 -5.63 -2.85 -0.29
N ILE A 83 -5.52 -1.67 0.33
CA ILE A 83 -4.86 -1.54 1.63
C ILE A 83 -5.90 -1.70 2.72
N VAL A 84 -5.56 -2.42 3.78
CA VAL A 84 -6.39 -2.59 4.98
C VAL A 84 -5.65 -2.00 6.17
N ILE A 85 -6.32 -1.08 6.86
CA ILE A 85 -5.82 -0.41 8.07
C ILE A 85 -6.93 -0.55 9.13
N ASP A 86 -6.59 -1.10 10.30
CA ASP A 86 -7.55 -1.34 11.39
C ASP A 86 -8.83 -2.06 10.93
N GLY A 87 -8.69 -3.00 9.99
CA GLY A 87 -9.81 -3.76 9.42
C GLY A 87 -10.67 -2.98 8.41
N ARG A 88 -10.33 -1.73 8.08
CA ARG A 88 -11.00 -0.90 7.08
C ARG A 88 -10.24 -0.90 5.76
N TYR A 89 -10.97 -1.09 4.67
CA TYR A 89 -10.41 -1.09 3.31
C TYR A 89 -10.23 0.34 2.79
N VAL A 90 -9.01 0.67 2.41
CA VAL A 90 -8.62 1.87 1.69
C VAL A 90 -8.43 1.49 0.22
N ARG A 91 -9.38 1.93 -0.62
CA ARG A 91 -9.35 1.68 -2.07
C ARG A 91 -8.24 2.49 -2.72
N SER A 92 -7.58 1.91 -3.73
CA SER A 92 -6.60 2.67 -4.50
C SER A 92 -7.27 3.83 -5.21
N GLY A 93 -6.76 5.04 -5.01
CA GLY A 93 -7.11 6.16 -5.87
C GLY A 93 -6.49 5.90 -7.24
N ASN A 94 -7.29 5.88 -8.30
CA ASN A 94 -6.74 5.84 -9.65
C ASN A 94 -6.02 7.19 -9.91
N PRO A 95 -4.69 7.25 -10.06
CA PRO A 95 -4.03 8.51 -10.39
C PRO A 95 -4.33 8.99 -11.83
N TYR A 96 -5.02 8.16 -12.63
CA TYR A 96 -5.42 8.44 -14.02
C TYR A 96 -6.91 8.20 -14.27
N GLY A 97 -7.77 8.63 -13.34
CA GLY A 97 -9.22 8.59 -13.53
C GLY A 97 -9.71 9.59 -14.58
N ALA A 98 -9.98 9.07 -15.79
CA ALA A 98 -10.60 9.70 -16.97
C ALA A 98 -9.71 10.61 -17.83
#